data_AF-A0A0D3BMY0-F1
#
_entry.id   AF-A0A0D3BMY0-F1
#
_cell.length_a   1.000
_cell.length_b   1.000
_cell.length_c   1.000
_cell.angle_alpha   90.00
_cell.angle_beta   90.00
_cell.angle_gamma   90.00
#
_symmetry.space_group_name_H-M   'P 1'
#
loop_
_entity.id
_entity.type
_entity.pdbx_description
1 polymer ?
#
loop_
_entity_poly.entity_id
_entity_poly.type
_entity_poly.pdbx_seq_one_letter_code
_entity_poly.pdbx_strand_id
1 'polypeptide(L)'
;MWTDPWIPDHPPRPPRPQFEDGIHTVKSGYWLGTHLPDNNNPTPIPGNPQLKHKIWKTTLLVKIKYFLWRILSKGLATGSNLKRRHVIHDDHCRRCCQTEETEFGELQDL
;
A
#
# COMPACT_ATOMS: atom_id res chain seq x y z
N MET A 1 -16.57 10.26 10.27
CA MET A 1 -15.28 10.06 10.98
C MET A 1 -15.55 9.07 12.09
N TRP A 2 -14.89 7.92 12.09
CA TRP A 2 -15.08 6.88 13.11
C TRP A 2 -14.21 7.25 14.30
N THR A 3 -14.82 7.59 15.44
CA THR A 3 -14.12 7.88 16.71
C THR A 3 -14.16 6.63 17.57
N ASP A 4 -12.98 6.07 17.87
CA ASP A 4 -12.84 4.87 18.69
C ASP A 4 -13.03 5.23 20.18
N PRO A 5 -14.02 4.66 20.90
CA PRO A 5 -14.30 4.99 22.30
C PRO A 5 -13.15 4.72 23.29
N TRP A 6 -12.11 3.99 22.87
CA TRP A 6 -10.96 3.62 23.70
C TRP A 6 -9.75 4.52 23.52
N ILE A 7 -9.81 5.50 22.62
CA ILE A 7 -8.75 6.50 22.46
C ILE A 7 -9.09 7.67 23.40
N PRO A 8 -8.27 7.96 24.42
CA PRO A 8 -8.47 9.12 25.26
C PRO A 8 -8.46 10.38 24.41
N ASP A 9 -9.46 11.26 24.55
CA ASP A 9 -9.58 12.54 23.84
C ASP A 9 -8.46 13.55 24.21
N HIS A 10 -7.51 13.14 25.05
CA HIS A 10 -6.39 13.95 25.50
C HIS A 10 -5.17 13.58 24.65
N PRO A 11 -4.54 14.53 23.92
CA PRO A 11 -3.30 14.23 23.22
C PRO A 11 -2.27 13.72 24.25
N PRO A 12 -1.53 12.63 23.93
CA PRO A 12 -0.56 12.08 24.85
C PRO A 12 0.48 13.17 25.19
N ARG A 13 0.70 13.36 26.50
CA ARG A 13 1.65 14.35 27.03
C ARG A 13 3.00 14.21 26.31
N PRO A 14 3.60 15.33 25.83
CA PRO A 14 4.92 15.27 25.20
C PRO A 14 5.94 14.60 26.13
N PRO A 15 6.81 13.73 25.61
CA PRO A 15 7.91 13.16 26.37
C PRO A 15 8.79 14.30 26.89
N ARG A 16 9.28 14.19 28.13
CA ARG A 16 10.22 15.17 28.68
C ARG A 16 11.49 15.19 27.81
N PRO A 17 12.08 16.37 27.53
CA PRO A 17 13.35 16.45 26.83
C PRO A 17 14.43 15.82 27.71
N GLN A 18 14.83 14.60 27.39
CA GLN A 18 16.04 13.95 27.91
C GLN A 18 16.99 13.83 26.72
N PHE A 19 17.49 14.98 26.25
CA PHE A 19 18.47 15.03 25.17
C PHE A 19 19.82 15.42 25.76
N GLU A 20 20.42 14.50 26.50
CA GLU A 20 21.84 14.62 26.90
C GLU A 20 22.73 13.72 26.02
N ASP A 21 22.24 12.56 25.52
CA ASP A 21 23.09 11.58 24.80
C ASP A 21 22.58 11.14 23.41
N GLY A 22 21.56 11.79 22.84
CA GLY A 22 21.02 11.42 21.51
C GLY A 22 20.30 10.07 21.43
N ILE A 23 20.02 9.43 22.57
CA ILE A 23 19.33 8.13 22.65
C ILE A 23 17.81 8.34 22.65
N HIS A 24 17.16 8.03 21.53
CA HIS A 24 15.69 8.06 21.43
C HIS A 24 15.08 6.76 21.97
N THR A 25 14.21 6.86 22.98
CA THR A 25 13.40 5.73 23.44
C THR A 25 12.23 5.47 22.48
N VAL A 26 11.75 4.21 22.42
CA VAL A 26 10.58 3.82 21.61
C VAL A 26 9.38 4.74 21.85
N LYS A 27 9.18 5.21 23.09
CA LYS A 27 8.11 6.14 23.46
C LYS A 27 8.30 7.53 22.84
N SER A 28 9.52 8.06 22.84
CA SER A 28 9.85 9.34 22.21
C SER A 28 9.74 9.25 20.69
N GLY A 29 10.23 8.16 20.09
CA GLY A 29 10.11 7.91 18.65
C GLY A 29 8.66 7.75 18.19
N TYR A 30 7.83 7.02 18.94
CA TYR A 30 6.39 6.90 18.65
C TYR A 30 5.65 8.23 18.76
N TRP A 31 5.94 9.01 19.81
CA TRP A 31 5.34 10.34 19.97
C TRP A 31 5.75 11.26 18.81
N LEU A 32 7.03 11.23 18.42
CA LEU A 32 7.52 12.00 17.28
C LEU A 32 6.79 11.59 15.99
N GLY A 33 6.72 10.29 15.67
CA GLY A 33 6.05 9.81 14.46
C GLY A 33 4.55 10.06 14.39
N THR A 34 3.89 10.28 15.53
CA THR A 34 2.44 10.58 15.59
C THR A 34 2.12 12.07 15.62
N HIS A 35 3.07 12.92 16.05
CA HIS A 35 2.85 14.36 16.26
C HIS A 35 3.68 15.25 15.31
N LEU A 36 4.63 14.70 14.57
CA LEU A 36 5.21 15.40 13.43
C LEU A 36 4.12 15.52 12.36
N PRO A 37 3.92 16.69 11.74
CA PRO A 37 3.06 16.82 10.57
C PRO A 37 3.71 16.03 9.43
N ASP A 38 3.34 14.75 9.35
CA ASP A 38 3.85 13.87 8.32
C ASP A 38 3.21 14.27 6.99
N ASN A 39 3.98 14.97 6.15
CA ASN A 39 3.60 15.27 4.77
C ASN A 39 3.64 14.01 3.88
N ASN A 40 3.88 12.82 4.44
CA ASN A 40 3.69 11.55 3.77
C ASN A 40 2.18 11.27 3.64
N ASN A 41 1.54 11.92 2.67
CA ASN A 41 0.24 11.49 2.20
C ASN A 41 0.40 10.02 1.76
N PRO A 42 -0.28 9.04 2.41
CA PRO A 42 -0.09 7.64 2.10
C PRO A 42 -0.31 7.45 0.61
N THR A 43 0.67 6.86 -0.08
CA THR A 43 0.58 6.66 -1.52
C THR A 43 -0.71 5.88 -1.79
N PRO A 44 -1.66 6.43 -2.55
CA PRO A 44 -2.93 5.77 -2.75
C PRO A 44 -2.68 4.40 -3.39
N ILE A 45 -3.30 3.36 -2.82
CA ILE A 45 -3.15 1.99 -3.32
C ILE A 45 -3.56 2.02 -4.80
N PRO A 46 -2.68 1.65 -5.74
CA PRO A 46 -2.98 1.73 -7.16
C PRO A 46 -4.26 0.95 -7.49
N GLY A 47 -5.00 1.41 -8.50
CA GLY A 47 -6.24 0.79 -8.97
C GLY A 47 -7.51 1.55 -8.59
N ASN A 48 -8.57 1.35 -9.39
CA ASN A 48 -9.82 2.10 -9.25
C ASN A 48 -10.59 1.70 -7.96
N PRO A 49 -10.85 2.65 -7.04
CA PRO A 49 -11.50 2.36 -5.75
C PRO A 49 -12.95 1.89 -5.91
N GLN A 50 -13.67 2.36 -6.94
CA GLN A 50 -15.04 1.94 -7.22
C GLN A 50 -15.08 0.46 -7.61
N LEU A 51 -14.10 0.01 -8.38
CA LEU A 51 -14.01 -1.38 -8.82
C LEU A 51 -13.65 -2.31 -7.65
N LYS A 52 -12.74 -1.88 -6.76
CA LYS A 52 -12.45 -2.61 -5.50
C LYS A 52 -13.73 -2.78 -4.68
N HIS A 53 -14.53 -1.73 -4.52
CA HIS A 53 -15.79 -1.80 -3.81
C HIS A 53 -16.80 -2.75 -4.48
N LYS A 54 -16.88 -2.74 -5.81
CA LYS A 54 -17.74 -3.66 -6.58
C LYS A 54 -17.36 -5.13 -6.38
N ILE A 55 -16.07 -5.46 -6.32
CA ILE A 55 -15.57 -6.82 -6.05
C ILE A 55 -16.04 -7.30 -4.68
N TRP A 56 -15.92 -6.46 -3.66
CA TRP A 56 -16.32 -6.82 -2.29
C TRP A 56 -17.83 -7.03 -2.15
N LYS A 57 -18.63 -6.25 -2.90
CA LYS A 57 -20.09 -6.37 -2.97
C LYS A 57 -20.59 -7.63 -3.70
N THR A 58 -19.79 -8.22 -4.57
CA THR A 58 -20.24 -9.38 -5.36
C THR A 58 -20.26 -10.66 -4.50
N THR A 59 -21.22 -11.56 -4.72
CA THR A 59 -21.34 -12.85 -4.00
C THR A 59 -20.37 -13.91 -4.54
N LEU A 60 -19.08 -13.59 -4.59
CA LEU A 60 -18.02 -14.52 -5.03
C LEU A 60 -17.36 -15.23 -3.85
N LEU A 61 -16.72 -16.35 -4.13
CA LEU A 61 -15.83 -17.00 -3.17
C LEU A 61 -14.73 -16.01 -2.74
N VAL A 62 -14.42 -16.04 -1.44
CA VAL A 62 -13.43 -15.14 -0.81
C VAL A 62 -12.07 -15.22 -1.52
N LYS A 63 -11.64 -16.42 -1.94
CA LYS A 63 -10.40 -16.61 -2.71
C LYS A 63 -10.36 -15.78 -4.00
N ILE A 64 -11.48 -15.72 -4.73
CA ILE A 64 -11.59 -14.98 -6.00
C ILE A 64 -11.60 -13.47 -5.72
N LYS A 65 -12.29 -13.03 -4.66
CA LYS A 65 -12.28 -11.61 -4.24
C LYS A 65 -10.86 -11.12 -3.95
N TYR A 66 -10.09 -11.88 -3.19
CA TYR A 66 -8.70 -11.56 -2.90
C TYR A 66 -7.82 -11.55 -4.16
N PHE A 67 -8.00 -12.52 -5.05
CA PHE A 67 -7.28 -12.57 -6.32
C PHE A 67 -7.55 -11.32 -7.17
N LEU A 68 -8.82 -10.95 -7.35
CA LEU A 68 -9.22 -9.73 -8.08
C LEU A 68 -8.70 -8.46 -7.42
N TRP A 69 -8.78 -8.38 -6.09
CA TRP A 69 -8.23 -7.24 -5.34
C TRP A 69 -6.71 -7.12 -5.51
N ARG A 70 -5.97 -8.24 -5.55
CA ARG A 70 -4.53 -8.27 -5.82
C ARG A 70 -4.20 -7.84 -7.24
N ILE A 71 -4.99 -8.25 -8.25
CA ILE A 71 -4.84 -7.78 -9.64
C ILE A 71 -4.97 -6.25 -9.68
N LEU A 72 -6.07 -5.71 -9.16
CA LEU A 72 -6.31 -4.26 -9.21
C LEU A 72 -5.30 -3.45 -8.42
N SER A 73 -4.75 -4.02 -7.34
CA SER A 73 -3.77 -3.35 -6.50
C SER A 73 -2.33 -3.49 -7.01
N LYS A 74 -2.12 -3.99 -8.23
CA LYS A 74 -0.80 -4.26 -8.83
C LYS A 74 0.08 -5.13 -7.92
N GLY A 75 -0.57 -6.08 -7.24
CA GLY A 75 0.02 -6.99 -6.26
C GLY A 75 0.41 -8.35 -6.84
N LEU A 76 0.26 -8.54 -8.15
CA LEU A 76 0.80 -9.68 -8.87
C LEU A 76 2.26 -9.39 -9.26
N ALA A 77 3.10 -10.42 -9.16
CA ALA A 77 4.51 -10.38 -9.52
C ALA A 77 4.69 -10.45 -11.05
N THR A 78 4.08 -9.48 -11.73
CA THR A 78 4.16 -9.32 -13.17
C THR A 78 5.46 -8.59 -13.53
N GLY A 79 6.05 -8.86 -14.70
CA GLY A 79 7.30 -8.22 -15.15
C GLY A 79 7.28 -6.69 -15.01
N SER A 80 6.22 -6.02 -15.48
CA SER A 80 6.02 -4.57 -15.31
C SER A 80 5.98 -4.09 -13.85
N ASN A 81 5.42 -4.88 -12.93
CA ASN A 81 5.35 -4.56 -11.51
C ASN A 81 6.70 -4.78 -10.80
N LEU A 82 7.44 -5.81 -11.21
CA LEU A 82 8.78 -6.09 -10.72
C LEU A 82 9.78 -5.02 -11.20
N LYS A 83 9.67 -4.56 -12.45
CA LYS A 83 10.45 -3.43 -12.99
C LYS A 83 10.15 -2.13 -12.26
N ARG A 84 8.87 -1.81 -11.98
CA ARG A 84 8.50 -0.64 -11.17
C ARG A 84 9.12 -0.66 -9.77
N ARG A 85 9.27 -1.85 -9.19
CA ARG A 85 9.91 -2.06 -7.87
C ARG A 85 11.44 -2.21 -7.97
N HIS A 86 12.03 -2.03 -9.15
CA HIS A 86 13.47 -2.18 -9.41
C HIS A 86 14.02 -3.57 -9.05
N VAL A 87 13.20 -4.62 -9.11
CA VAL A 87 13.60 -6.01 -8.84
C VAL A 87 14.18 -6.67 -10.10
N ILE A 88 13.69 -6.30 -11.28
CA ILE A 88 14.16 -6.82 -12.57
C ILE A 88 14.37 -5.66 -13.55
N HIS A 89 15.29 -5.85 -14.49
CA HIS A 89 15.61 -4.83 -15.52
C HIS A 89 14.73 -4.96 -16.77
N ASP A 90 14.36 -6.20 -17.14
CA ASP A 90 13.53 -6.51 -18.29
C ASP A 90 12.14 -6.95 -17.85
N ASP A 91 11.12 -6.32 -18.41
CA ASP A 91 9.70 -6.60 -18.22
C ASP A 91 9.10 -7.48 -19.33
N HIS A 92 9.92 -7.92 -20.28
CA HIS A 92 9.52 -8.81 -21.37
C HIS A 92 9.15 -10.19 -20.85
N CYS A 93 8.13 -10.78 -21.47
CA CYS A 93 7.70 -12.12 -21.14
C CYS A 93 8.79 -13.15 -21.44
N ARG A 94 9.15 -13.97 -20.45
CA ARG A 94 10.18 -15.01 -20.61
C ARG A 94 9.77 -16.17 -21.52
N ARG A 95 8.50 -16.21 -21.97
CA ARG A 95 7.98 -17.23 -22.89
C ARG A 95 7.91 -16.75 -24.33
N CYS A 96 7.33 -15.57 -24.58
CA CYS A 96 7.16 -15.05 -25.94
C CYS A 96 8.22 -13.99 -26.32
N CYS A 97 8.97 -13.44 -25.36
CA CYS A 97 9.99 -12.40 -25.52
C CYS A 97 9.56 -11.15 -26.30
N GLN A 98 8.27 -10.98 -26.57
CA GLN A 98 7.74 -9.95 -27.47
C GLN A 98 6.88 -8.91 -26.76
N THR A 99 6.13 -9.31 -25.72
CA THR A 99 5.22 -8.42 -25.00
C THR A 99 5.65 -8.21 -23.56
N GLU A 100 5.43 -7.00 -23.05
CA GLU A 100 5.59 -6.70 -21.63
C GLU A 100 4.60 -7.53 -20.82
N GLU A 101 5.09 -8.21 -19.78
CA GLU A 101 4.20 -8.91 -18.86
C GLU A 101 3.42 -7.85 -18.06
N THR A 102 2.14 -7.71 -18.40
CA THR A 102 1.15 -6.88 -17.71
C THR A 102 0.08 -7.76 -17.05
N GLU A 103 -0.50 -7.27 -15.96
CA GLU A 103 -1.52 -8.00 -15.19
C GLU A 103 -2.86 -8.16 -15.94
N PHE A 104 -3.03 -7.37 -17.00
CA PHE A 104 -4.09 -7.47 -17.99
C PHE A 104 -3.40 -7.70 -19.34
N GLY A 105 -2.97 -8.93 -19.61
CA GLY A 105 -2.32 -9.22 -20.90
C GLY A 105 -3.18 -8.67 -22.05
N GLU A 106 -2.60 -7.76 -22.82
CA GLU A 106 -3.08 -7.39 -24.16
C GLU A 106 -4.59 -7.09 -24.26
N LEU A 107 -5.12 -6.28 -23.34
CA LEU A 107 -6.50 -5.77 -23.40
C LEU A 107 -6.57 -4.25 -23.53
N GLN A 108 -5.53 -3.65 -24.11
CA GLN A 108 -5.47 -2.20 -24.33
C GLN A 108 -5.51 -1.79 -25.81
N ASP A 109 -5.68 -2.76 -26.72
CA ASP A 109 -5.85 -2.55 -28.17
C ASP A 109 -7.29 -2.85 -28.67
N LEU A 110 -8.30 -2.72 -27.81
CA LEU A 110 -9.73 -2.67 -28.18
C LEU A 110 -10.44 -1.48 -27.54
#